data_AF-A0A3C1HEI7-F1
#
_entry.id   AF-A0A3C1HEI7-F1
#
_cell.length_a   1.000
_cell.length_b   1.000
_cell.length_c   1.000
_cell.angle_alpha   90.00
_cell.angle_beta   90.00
_cell.angle_gamma   90.00
#
_symmetry.space_group_name_H-M   'P 1'
#
loop_
_entity.id
_entity.type
_entity.pdbx_description
1 polymer ?
#
loop_
_entity_poly.entity_id
_entity_poly.type
_entity_poly.pdbx_seq_one_letter_code
_entity_poly.pdbx_strand_id
1 'polypeptide(L)'
;MKLFRSVVIGIPVVILSLLAYGLIWPGCRAAWNYDQLERNARTAVAPEALQTWARGLLGSPRLTDSPRARDLGTNFPAPLLTLMAAPPAISINKATTNHAAYIVLTWGSGVLGQKGLEIGDTNFLGIRGGHAWAPGVYFWERSEVNQAGFSRATNRVKTPINPAPPA
;
A
#
# COMPACT_ATOMS: atom_id res chain seq x y z
N MET A 1 -57.39 -6.13 -0.88
CA MET A 1 -56.13 -5.97 -1.65
C MET A 1 -55.05 -5.17 -0.88
N LYS A 2 -54.70 -5.55 0.36
CA LYS A 2 -53.66 -4.84 1.16
C LYS A 2 -52.33 -5.60 1.28
N LEU A 3 -52.31 -6.91 1.00
CA LEU A 3 -51.10 -7.74 1.09
C LEU A 3 -50.05 -7.43 0.01
N PHE A 4 -50.45 -7.00 -1.19
CA PHE A 4 -49.51 -6.75 -2.29
C PHE A 4 -48.62 -5.51 -2.11
N ARG A 5 -49.05 -4.52 -1.30
CA ARG A 5 -48.24 -3.30 -1.08
C ARG A 5 -47.09 -3.51 -0.09
N SER A 6 -47.19 -4.47 0.82
CA SER A 6 -46.12 -4.74 1.81
C SER A 6 -44.94 -5.52 1.22
N VAL A 7 -45.20 -6.38 0.23
CA VAL A 7 -44.16 -7.17 -0.45
C VAL A 7 -43.30 -6.30 -1.36
N VAL A 8 -43.90 -5.30 -2.03
CA VAL A 8 -43.19 -4.41 -2.96
C VAL A 8 -42.24 -3.44 -2.25
N ILE A 9 -42.45 -3.15 -0.97
CA ILE A 9 -41.56 -2.30 -0.16
C ILE A 9 -40.45 -3.12 0.54
N GLY A 10 -40.72 -4.39 0.90
CA GLY A 10 -39.72 -5.25 1.54
C GLY A 10 -38.55 -5.62 0.62
N ILE A 11 -38.82 -5.94 -0.64
CA ILE A 11 -37.81 -6.33 -1.63
C ILE A 11 -36.73 -5.24 -1.86
N PRO A 12 -37.07 -3.96 -2.12
CA PRO A 12 -36.07 -2.92 -2.32
C PRO A 12 -35.25 -2.63 -1.05
N VAL A 13 -35.82 -2.77 0.15
CA VAL A 13 -35.08 -2.63 1.41
C VAL A 13 -34.05 -3.76 1.58
N VAL A 14 -34.41 -5.00 1.25
CA VAL A 14 -33.48 -6.14 1.28
C VAL A 14 -32.38 -5.97 0.23
N ILE A 15 -32.72 -5.54 -0.98
CA ILE A 15 -31.73 -5.29 -2.05
C ILE A 15 -30.77 -4.16 -1.65
N LEU A 16 -31.27 -3.05 -1.11
CA LEU A 16 -30.44 -1.95 -0.59
C LEU A 16 -29.56 -2.42 0.57
N SER A 17 -30.06 -3.28 1.45
CA SER A 17 -29.29 -3.82 2.56
C SER A 17 -28.17 -4.75 2.07
N LEU A 18 -28.44 -5.59 1.06
CA LEU A 18 -27.44 -6.46 0.44
C LEU A 18 -26.40 -5.68 -0.37
N LEU A 19 -26.81 -4.62 -1.07
CA LEU A 19 -25.89 -3.72 -1.76
C LEU A 19 -25.03 -2.94 -0.78
N ALA A 20 -25.62 -2.41 0.29
CA ALA A 20 -24.89 -1.75 1.36
C ALA A 20 -23.92 -2.71 2.04
N TYR A 21 -24.34 -3.95 2.35
CA TYR A 21 -23.45 -4.96 2.91
C TYR A 21 -22.33 -5.32 1.93
N GLY A 22 -22.64 -5.51 0.65
CA GLY A 22 -21.65 -5.82 -0.39
C GLY A 22 -20.64 -4.70 -0.67
N LEU A 23 -20.99 -3.44 -0.45
CA LEU A 23 -20.13 -2.27 -0.73
C LEU A 23 -19.42 -1.74 0.52
N ILE A 24 -20.11 -1.67 1.66
CA ILE A 24 -19.58 -1.07 2.89
C ILE A 24 -18.73 -2.08 3.67
N TRP A 25 -19.16 -3.35 3.74
CA TRP A 25 -18.45 -4.38 4.51
C TRP A 25 -17.01 -4.60 4.02
N PRO A 26 -16.71 -4.68 2.71
CA PRO A 26 -15.34 -4.83 2.25
C PRO A 26 -14.46 -3.62 2.58
N GLY A 27 -15.00 -2.41 2.48
CA GLY A 27 -14.28 -1.17 2.81
C GLY A 27 -13.91 -1.08 4.29
N CYS A 28 -14.88 -1.32 5.19
CA CYS A 28 -14.65 -1.35 6.63
C CYS A 28 -13.65 -2.47 7.01
N ARG A 29 -13.76 -3.64 6.39
CA ARG A 29 -12.83 -4.76 6.62
C ARG A 29 -11.42 -4.44 6.14
N ALA A 30 -11.27 -3.76 4.99
CA ALA A 30 -9.97 -3.35 4.47
C ALA A 30 -9.31 -2.30 5.37
N ALA A 31 -10.07 -1.33 5.88
CA ALA A 31 -9.57 -0.35 6.85
C ALA A 31 -9.10 -1.03 8.14
N TRP A 32 -9.92 -1.93 8.69
CA TRP A 32 -9.57 -2.65 9.93
C TRP A 32 -8.29 -3.50 9.79
N ASN A 33 -8.10 -4.14 8.63
CA ASN A 33 -6.88 -4.91 8.35
C ASN A 33 -5.62 -4.04 8.30
N TYR A 34 -5.71 -2.76 7.95
CA TYR A 34 -4.55 -1.86 7.94
C TYR A 34 -4.11 -1.46 9.33
N ASP A 35 -5.06 -1.05 10.16
CA ASP A 35 -4.77 -0.70 11.55
C ASP A 35 -4.20 -1.91 12.30
N GLN A 36 -4.64 -3.11 11.93
CA GLN A 36 -4.04 -4.35 12.42
C GLN A 36 -2.64 -4.58 11.86
N LEU A 37 -2.41 -4.39 10.56
CA LEU A 37 -1.08 -4.54 9.95
C LEU A 37 -0.07 -3.59 10.59
N GLU A 38 -0.43 -2.31 10.74
CA GLU A 38 0.46 -1.32 11.35
C GLU A 38 0.73 -1.66 12.83
N ARG A 39 -0.30 -1.98 13.61
CA ARG A 39 -0.11 -2.37 15.02
C ARG A 39 0.73 -3.63 15.15
N ASN A 40 0.44 -4.67 14.36
CA ASN A 40 1.18 -5.92 14.38
C ASN A 40 2.62 -5.72 13.90
N ALA A 41 2.86 -4.89 12.88
CA ALA A 41 4.21 -4.57 12.44
C ALA A 41 5.00 -3.88 13.55
N ARG A 42 4.39 -2.90 14.22
CA ARG A 42 4.99 -2.16 15.33
C ARG A 42 5.34 -3.05 16.53
N THR A 43 4.57 -4.10 16.80
CA THR A 43 4.86 -5.03 17.90
C THR A 43 5.84 -6.14 17.49
N ALA A 44 5.86 -6.50 16.21
CA ALA A 44 6.61 -7.66 15.73
C ALA A 44 8.05 -7.33 15.31
N VAL A 45 8.32 -6.11 14.82
CA VAL A 45 9.63 -5.74 14.30
C VAL A 45 9.98 -4.29 14.64
N ALA A 46 11.24 -4.04 14.99
CA ALA A 46 11.76 -2.70 15.20
C ALA A 46 12.03 -2.01 13.83
N PRO A 47 11.76 -0.71 13.68
CA PRO A 47 12.01 0.00 12.43
C PRO A 47 13.49 -0.01 12.02
N GLU A 48 14.42 0.02 12.99
CA GLU A 48 15.86 -0.04 12.73
C GLU A 48 16.26 -1.39 12.12
N ALA A 49 15.62 -2.49 12.56
CA ALA A 49 15.85 -3.81 12.00
C ALA A 49 15.38 -3.87 10.53
N LEU A 50 14.27 -3.19 10.20
CA LEU A 50 13.80 -3.07 8.82
C LEU A 50 14.78 -2.28 7.96
N GLN A 51 15.39 -1.23 8.48
CA GLN A 51 16.38 -0.45 7.73
C GLN A 51 17.67 -1.22 7.50
N THR A 52 18.19 -1.89 8.52
CA THR A 52 19.39 -2.73 8.39
C THR A 52 19.14 -3.84 7.37
N TRP A 53 17.97 -4.48 7.44
CA TRP A 53 17.53 -5.45 6.45
C TRP A 53 17.49 -4.86 5.04
N ALA A 54 16.83 -3.70 4.88
CA ALA A 54 16.65 -3.09 3.58
C ALA A 54 17.97 -2.68 2.94
N ARG A 55 18.89 -2.09 3.71
CA ARG A 55 20.23 -1.76 3.23
C ARG A 55 21.02 -2.99 2.80
N GLY A 56 20.95 -4.07 3.59
CA GLY A 56 21.57 -5.34 3.23
C GLY A 56 21.02 -5.91 1.92
N LEU A 57 19.71 -5.78 1.71
CA LEU A 57 19.06 -6.24 0.48
C LEU A 57 19.42 -5.35 -0.73
N LEU A 58 19.41 -4.02 -0.56
CA LEU A 58 19.74 -3.05 -1.60
C LEU A 58 21.22 -3.10 -2.01
N GLY A 59 22.11 -3.47 -1.08
CA GLY A 59 23.53 -3.68 -1.36
C GLY A 59 23.85 -5.00 -2.06
N SER A 60 22.87 -5.90 -2.25
CA SER A 60 23.10 -7.21 -2.83
C SER A 60 23.12 -7.16 -4.37
N PRO A 61 24.26 -7.48 -5.03
CA PRO A 61 24.37 -7.44 -6.49
C PRO A 61 23.55 -8.54 -7.19
N ARG A 62 23.01 -9.51 -6.44
CA ARG A 62 22.26 -10.66 -6.99
C ARG A 62 20.76 -10.39 -7.17
N LEU A 63 20.24 -9.30 -6.62
CA LEU A 63 18.81 -9.01 -6.62
C LEU A 63 18.51 -7.94 -7.66
N THR A 64 18.25 -8.39 -8.88
CA THR A 64 17.98 -7.46 -9.98
C THR A 64 16.54 -6.98 -9.97
N ASP A 65 15.55 -7.81 -9.61
CA ASP A 65 14.12 -7.45 -9.65
C ASP A 65 13.26 -8.25 -8.66
N SER A 66 12.32 -7.55 -7.99
CA SER A 66 11.19 -8.05 -7.17
C SER A 66 11.26 -9.52 -6.70
N PRO A 67 12.13 -9.85 -5.73
CA PRO A 67 12.22 -11.21 -5.20
C PRO A 67 10.93 -11.60 -4.48
N ARG A 68 10.55 -12.88 -4.46
CA ARG A 68 9.48 -13.32 -3.56
C ARG A 68 10.04 -13.39 -2.13
N ALA A 69 9.21 -13.13 -1.13
CA ALA A 69 9.63 -13.22 0.28
C ALA A 69 10.26 -14.58 0.62
N ARG A 70 9.74 -15.67 0.06
CA ARG A 70 10.30 -17.03 0.22
C ARG A 70 11.69 -17.20 -0.40
N ASP A 71 12.00 -16.45 -1.46
CA ASP A 71 13.27 -16.55 -2.18
C ASP A 71 14.39 -15.82 -1.42
N LEU A 72 14.02 -14.95 -0.47
CA LEU A 72 14.95 -14.28 0.45
C LEU A 72 15.37 -15.18 1.63
N GLY A 73 14.72 -16.34 1.81
CA GLY A 73 15.05 -17.30 2.85
C GLY A 73 15.12 -16.68 4.25
N THR A 74 16.21 -16.93 4.96
CA THR A 74 16.47 -16.41 6.32
C THR A 74 16.78 -14.91 6.36
N ASN A 75 16.99 -14.27 5.20
CA ASN A 75 17.31 -12.84 5.15
C ASN A 75 16.05 -11.97 5.16
N PHE A 76 14.84 -12.54 5.20
CA PHE A 76 13.61 -11.76 5.37
C PHE A 76 13.25 -11.65 6.85
N PRO A 77 12.76 -10.50 7.35
CA PRO A 77 12.31 -10.39 8.73
C PRO A 77 11.11 -11.31 8.96
N ALA A 78 11.35 -12.49 9.55
CA ALA A 78 10.34 -13.54 9.74
C ALA A 78 9.01 -13.05 10.35
N PRO A 79 8.99 -12.10 11.31
CA PRO A 79 7.75 -11.59 11.88
C PRO A 79 6.84 -10.87 10.85
N LEU A 80 7.39 -10.38 9.75
CA LEU A 80 6.61 -9.77 8.66
C LEU A 80 5.80 -10.81 7.85
N LEU A 81 6.22 -12.08 7.84
CA LEU A 81 5.51 -13.15 7.12
C LEU A 81 4.17 -13.49 7.78
N THR A 82 4.05 -13.24 9.09
CA THR A 82 2.88 -13.60 9.89
C THR A 82 1.92 -12.43 10.11
N LEU A 83 2.23 -11.24 9.59
CA LEU A 83 1.38 -10.06 9.79
C LEU A 83 0.01 -10.19 9.14
N MET A 84 -0.09 -10.95 8.05
CA MET A 84 -1.32 -11.22 7.33
C MET A 84 -1.37 -12.68 6.87
N ALA A 85 -2.54 -13.13 6.42
CA ALA A 85 -2.75 -14.50 5.94
C ALA A 85 -1.85 -14.89 4.74
N ALA A 86 -1.36 -13.91 3.98
CA ALA A 86 -0.45 -14.12 2.87
C ALA A 86 0.85 -13.33 3.07
N PRO A 87 2.01 -13.86 2.64
CA PRO A 87 3.27 -13.14 2.69
C PRO A 87 3.24 -11.91 1.77
N PRO A 88 4.00 -10.85 2.09
CA PRO A 88 4.06 -9.67 1.23
C PRO A 88 4.73 -9.99 -0.12
N ALA A 89 4.28 -9.31 -1.16
CA ALA A 89 5.06 -9.11 -2.36
C ALA A 89 6.17 -8.10 -2.07
N ILE A 90 7.37 -8.35 -2.58
CA ILE A 90 8.54 -7.49 -2.38
C ILE A 90 8.96 -6.93 -3.73
N SER A 91 9.15 -5.62 -3.78
CA SER A 91 9.69 -4.93 -4.95
C SER A 91 10.90 -4.10 -4.55
N ILE A 92 11.99 -4.28 -5.29
CA ILE A 92 13.21 -3.50 -5.13
C ILE A 92 13.19 -2.40 -6.18
N ASN A 93 13.20 -1.15 -5.72
CA ASN A 93 13.26 0.02 -6.57
C ASN A 93 14.67 0.57 -6.50
N LYS A 94 15.37 0.54 -7.64
CA LYS A 94 16.73 1.06 -7.74
C LYS A 94 16.73 2.58 -7.64
N ALA A 95 17.87 3.12 -7.23
CA ALA A 95 18.06 4.57 -7.20
C ALA A 95 17.87 5.15 -8.61
N THR A 96 17.22 6.30 -8.66
CA THR A 96 17.06 7.13 -9.86
C THR A 96 17.61 8.52 -9.56
N THR A 97 17.67 9.39 -10.57
CA THR A 97 18.09 10.79 -10.37
C THR A 97 17.25 11.54 -9.32
N ASN A 98 15.99 11.12 -9.13
CA ASN A 98 15.05 11.83 -8.26
C ASN A 98 14.82 11.12 -6.92
N HIS A 99 15.20 9.85 -6.79
CA HIS A 99 14.86 9.04 -5.62
C HIS A 99 15.98 8.06 -5.27
N ALA A 100 16.31 7.97 -3.99
CA ALA A 100 17.17 6.91 -3.46
C ALA A 100 16.55 5.52 -3.71
N ALA A 101 17.38 4.47 -3.63
CA ALA A 101 16.88 3.10 -3.71
C ALA A 101 16.01 2.78 -2.48
N TYR A 102 14.97 1.98 -2.69
CA TYR A 102 14.03 1.61 -1.62
C TYR A 102 13.32 0.30 -1.94
N ILE A 103 12.79 -0.33 -0.89
CA ILE A 103 12.04 -1.57 -0.97
C ILE A 103 10.59 -1.29 -0.66
N VAL A 104 9.70 -1.94 -1.40
CA VAL A 104 8.26 -1.91 -1.15
C VAL A 104 7.83 -3.30 -0.75
N LEU A 105 7.19 -3.40 0.42
CA LEU A 105 6.43 -4.55 0.85
C LEU A 105 4.95 -4.27 0.58
N THR A 106 4.27 -5.20 -0.08
CA THR A 106 2.87 -5.06 -0.44
C THR A 106 2.07 -6.27 0.00
N TRP A 107 1.02 -6.03 0.79
CA TRP A 107 -0.04 -6.97 1.09
C TRP A 107 -1.33 -6.55 0.37
N GLY A 108 -2.19 -7.53 0.09
CA GLY A 108 -3.48 -7.32 -0.59
C GLY A 108 -3.41 -7.49 -2.11
N SER A 109 -4.55 -7.21 -2.76
CA SER A 109 -4.73 -7.37 -4.21
C SER A 109 -5.43 -6.14 -4.78
N GLY A 110 -5.13 -5.79 -6.04
CA GLY A 110 -5.50 -4.51 -6.65
C GLY A 110 -6.97 -4.09 -6.45
N VAL A 111 -7.91 -5.04 -6.58
CA VAL A 111 -9.36 -4.77 -6.49
C VAL A 111 -9.84 -4.48 -5.06
N LEU A 112 -9.11 -4.96 -4.05
CA LEU A 112 -9.46 -4.77 -2.63
C LEU A 112 -8.55 -3.75 -1.93
N GLY A 113 -7.68 -3.09 -2.70
CA GLY A 113 -6.64 -2.21 -2.19
C GLY A 113 -5.34 -2.94 -1.88
N GLN A 114 -4.25 -2.19 -2.01
CA GLN A 114 -2.90 -2.63 -1.67
C GLN A 114 -2.38 -1.80 -0.51
N LYS A 115 -1.70 -2.45 0.42
CA LYS A 115 -1.18 -1.80 1.62
C LYS A 115 0.22 -2.32 1.91
N GLY A 116 1.02 -1.55 2.63
CA GLY A 116 2.26 -2.10 3.16
C GLY A 116 3.27 -1.07 3.56
N LEU A 117 4.54 -1.37 3.28
CA LEU A 117 5.68 -0.61 3.76
C LEU A 117 6.56 -0.14 2.61
N GLU A 118 7.09 1.07 2.72
CA GLU A 118 8.24 1.54 1.95
C GLU A 118 9.41 1.71 2.90
N ILE A 119 10.52 1.07 2.58
CA ILE A 119 11.71 1.02 3.44
C ILE A 119 12.92 1.41 2.59
N GLY A 120 13.60 2.47 2.98
CA GLY A 120 14.80 2.96 2.32
C GLY A 120 15.83 3.44 3.34
N ASP A 121 16.78 4.24 2.85
CA ASP A 121 17.70 4.94 3.74
C ASP A 121 16.98 5.86 4.73
N THR A 122 17.68 6.27 5.79
CA THR A 122 17.11 7.09 6.86
C THR A 122 16.57 8.44 6.38
N ASN A 123 17.08 8.97 5.27
CA ASN A 123 16.62 10.21 4.62
C ASN A 123 15.59 9.97 3.51
N PHE A 124 15.18 8.73 3.26
CA PHE A 124 14.13 8.42 2.28
C PHE A 124 12.80 9.05 2.74
N LEU A 125 12.10 9.66 1.78
CA LEU A 125 10.79 10.27 1.98
C LEU A 125 9.79 9.45 1.15
N GLY A 126 8.96 8.64 1.82
CA GLY A 126 8.00 7.74 1.18
C GLY A 126 7.32 8.34 -0.07
N ILE A 127 7.27 7.56 -1.15
CA ILE A 127 6.83 8.02 -2.48
C ILE A 127 5.30 7.89 -2.62
N ARG A 128 4.68 6.95 -1.91
CA ARG A 128 3.26 6.62 -2.07
C ARG A 128 2.30 7.48 -1.25
N GLY A 129 2.76 8.59 -0.69
CA GLY A 129 1.95 9.45 0.18
C GLY A 129 1.57 8.80 1.51
N GLY A 130 2.36 7.81 1.92
CA GLY A 130 2.24 7.14 3.22
C GLY A 130 2.69 8.00 4.39
N HIS A 131 2.40 7.57 5.61
CA HIS A 131 2.89 8.23 6.83
C HIS A 131 4.15 7.55 7.37
N ALA A 132 5.02 8.36 7.98
CA ALA A 132 6.25 7.87 8.56
C ALA A 132 5.97 7.06 9.83
N TRP A 133 6.54 5.87 9.92
CA TRP A 133 6.71 5.17 11.19
C TRP A 133 8.01 5.60 11.87
N ALA A 134 9.09 5.63 11.09
CA ALA A 134 10.41 6.12 11.49
C ALA A 134 11.10 6.74 10.26
N PRO A 135 12.19 7.50 10.41
CA PRO A 135 12.95 7.99 9.27
C PRO A 135 13.34 6.83 8.36
N GLY A 136 12.94 6.87 7.08
CA GLY A 136 13.18 5.79 6.12
C GLY A 136 12.25 4.57 6.17
N VAL A 137 11.22 4.55 7.04
CA VAL A 137 10.21 3.49 7.12
C VAL A 137 8.81 4.11 7.11
N TYR A 138 8.04 3.82 6.07
CA TYR A 138 6.73 4.45 5.82
C TYR A 138 5.66 3.40 5.60
N PHE A 139 4.49 3.58 6.23
CA PHE A 139 3.30 2.82 5.89
C PHE A 139 2.56 3.49 4.75
N TRP A 140 2.07 2.72 3.78
CA TRP A 140 1.29 3.25 2.67
C TRP A 140 0.06 2.40 2.39
N GLU A 141 -0.95 3.06 1.83
CA GLU A 141 -2.19 2.44 1.36
C GLU A 141 -2.58 2.99 -0.02
N ARG A 142 -2.86 2.08 -0.93
CA ARG A 142 -3.50 2.36 -2.22
C ARG A 142 -4.92 1.79 -2.18
N SER A 143 -5.89 2.67 -2.00
CA SER A 143 -7.29 2.44 -2.33
C SER A 143 -7.58 3.06 -3.71
N GLU A 144 -8.57 2.53 -4.45
CA GLU A 144 -9.02 3.15 -5.72
C GLU A 144 -9.46 4.61 -5.52
N VAL A 145 -10.00 4.94 -4.34
CA VAL A 145 -10.36 6.30 -3.92
C VAL A 145 -9.13 7.23 -3.90
N ASN A 146 -7.97 6.73 -3.45
CA ASN A 146 -6.71 7.49 -3.44
C ASN A 146 -6.03 7.54 -4.81
N GLN A 147 -6.37 6.63 -5.73
CA GLN A 147 -5.82 6.59 -7.09
C GLN A 147 -6.32 7.78 -7.94
N ALA A 148 -7.56 8.22 -7.72
CA ALA A 148 -8.11 9.44 -8.33
C ALA A 148 -7.38 10.71 -7.86
N GLY A 149 -6.91 10.73 -6.60
CA GLY A 149 -6.07 11.82 -6.06
C GLY A 149 -4.66 11.82 -6.64
N PHE A 150 -4.03 10.64 -6.74
CA PHE A 150 -2.67 10.51 -7.25
C PHE A 150 -2.55 10.81 -8.76
N SER A 151 -3.53 10.37 -9.57
CA SER A 151 -3.60 10.71 -11.01
C SER A 151 -3.81 12.20 -11.26
N ARG A 152 -4.39 12.94 -10.31
CA ARG A 152 -4.46 14.42 -10.38
C ARG A 152 -3.13 15.07 -10.01
N ALA A 153 -2.42 14.54 -9.03
CA ALA A 153 -1.13 15.08 -8.60
C ALA A 153 -0.03 14.88 -9.66
N THR A 154 0.03 13.72 -10.31
CA THR A 154 1.04 13.44 -11.36
C THR A 154 0.77 14.17 -12.68
N ASN A 155 -0.50 14.45 -13.01
CA ASN A 155 -0.82 15.26 -14.19
C ASN A 155 -0.58 16.77 -14.00
N ARG A 156 -0.50 17.27 -12.76
CA ARG A 156 -0.19 18.69 -12.49
C ARG A 156 1.28 19.04 -12.68
N VAL A 157 2.17 18.06 -12.71
CA VAL A 157 3.62 18.26 -12.89
C VAL A 157 4.03 18.23 -14.38
N LYS A 158 3.11 17.86 -15.28
CA LYS A 158 3.34 17.80 -16.74
C LYS A 158 2.74 18.97 -17.52
N THR A 159 2.67 20.16 -16.96
CA THR A 159 2.48 21.36 -17.79
C THR A 159 3.87 21.82 -18.25
N PRO A 160 4.26 21.65 -19.52
CA PRO A 160 5.48 22.27 -20.02
C PRO A 160 5.30 23.79 -19.92
N ILE A 161 6.23 24.44 -19.22
CA ILE A 161 6.36 25.89 -19.23
C ILE A 161 6.80 26.23 -20.66
N ASN A 162 5.90 26.82 -21.44
CA ASN A 162 6.22 27.36 -22.76
C ASN A 162 7.40 28.35 -22.61
N PRO A 163 8.50 28.22 -23.37
CA PRO A 163 9.51 29.26 -23.42
C PRO A 163 8.89 30.49 -24.11
N ALA A 164 9.09 31.66 -23.50
CA ALA A 164 8.65 32.94 -24.02
C ALA A 164 9.23 33.20 -25.43
N PRO A 165 8.48 33.87 -26.33
CA PRO A 165 8.98 34.21 -27.65
C PRO A 165 10.12 35.24 -27.55
N PRO A 166 11.17 35.12 -28.38
CA PRO A 166 12.26 36.08 -28.39
C PRO A 166 11.79 37.45 -28.90
N ALA A 167 12.35 38.50 -28.29
CA ALA A 167 12.16 39.90 -28.66
C ALA A 167 12.87 40.25 -29.98
#